data_AF-Q01VB3-F1
#
_entry.id   AF-Q01VB3-F1
#
_cell.length_a   1.000
_cell.length_b   1.000
_cell.length_c   1.000
_cell.angle_alpha   90.00
_cell.angle_beta   90.00
_cell.angle_gamma   90.00
#
_symmetry.space_group_name_H-M   'P 1'
#
loop_
_entity.id
_entity.type
_entity.pdbx_description
1 polymer ?
#
loop_
_entity_poly.entity_id
_entity_poly.type
_entity_poly.pdbx_seq_one_letter_code
_entity_poly.pdbx_strand_id
1 'polypeptide(L)'
;MATGSLVSIHEYLSTSYRPDCDYVDGAVLERNLGEYDHARLQGAVFAYYFNRRKEWGIDVVPEQRVQVSATRFRIPDVCVIADLGKTEQIFRTPPLACIEILSKDDRLSEMQDRVDDYLKFGVGYVWILDPSRRKAWRCTADGMRDVAELRTDNPETIVPVAALFE
;
A
#
# COMPACT_ATOMS: atom_id res chain seq x y z
N MET A 1 -6.84 -9.33 27.57
CA MET A 1 -7.04 -9.59 26.13
C MET A 1 -8.46 -9.17 25.81
N ALA A 2 -8.65 -8.09 25.06
CA ALA A 2 -9.98 -7.73 24.58
C ALA A 2 -10.29 -8.67 23.41
N THR A 3 -11.19 -9.63 23.63
CA THR A 3 -11.83 -10.41 22.57
C THR A 3 -12.76 -9.48 21.81
N GLY A 4 -12.22 -8.78 20.80
CA GLY A 4 -13.06 -8.10 19.82
C GLY A 4 -14.00 -9.14 19.17
N SER A 5 -15.26 -8.79 18.97
CA SER A 5 -16.18 -9.69 18.26
C SER A 5 -15.63 -9.94 16.85
N LEU A 6 -15.53 -11.20 16.45
CA LEU A 6 -15.14 -11.55 15.09
C LEU A 6 -16.21 -11.02 14.13
N VAL A 7 -15.85 -10.01 13.34
CA VAL A 7 -16.69 -9.42 12.30
C VAL A 7 -16.64 -10.34 11.09
N SER A 8 -17.79 -10.67 10.49
CA SER A 8 -17.79 -11.48 9.26
C SER A 8 -17.30 -10.68 8.05
N ILE A 9 -16.78 -11.35 7.01
CA ILE A 9 -16.39 -10.66 5.76
C ILE A 9 -17.57 -9.91 5.13
N HIS A 10 -18.77 -10.49 5.17
CA HIS A 10 -19.97 -9.84 4.65
C HIS A 10 -20.28 -8.55 5.41
N GLU A 11 -20.24 -8.61 6.74
CA GLU A 11 -20.45 -7.45 7.60
C GLU A 11 -19.40 -6.37 7.33
N TYR A 12 -18.12 -6.73 7.30
CA TYR A 12 -17.02 -5.81 6.94
C TYR A 12 -17.25 -5.14 5.57
N LEU A 13 -17.54 -5.90 4.52
CA LEU A 13 -17.73 -5.35 3.17
C LEU A 13 -19.03 -4.53 3.01
N SER A 14 -20.02 -4.77 3.87
CA SER A 14 -21.29 -4.02 3.88
C SER A 14 -21.27 -2.78 4.77
N THR A 15 -20.24 -2.62 5.60
CA THR A 15 -20.12 -1.52 6.55
C THR A 15 -19.33 -0.36 5.93
N SER A 16 -19.85 0.86 6.08
CA SER A 16 -19.13 2.07 5.69
C SER A 16 -18.26 2.55 6.86
N TYR A 17 -16.97 2.23 6.82
CA TYR A 17 -15.98 2.77 7.74
C TYR A 17 -15.54 4.18 7.32
N ARG A 18 -15.29 5.07 8.28
CA ARG A 18 -14.73 6.42 8.06
C ARG A 18 -13.76 6.76 9.20
N PRO A 19 -12.44 6.67 9.00
CA PRO A 19 -11.73 6.22 7.79
C PRO A 19 -11.95 4.74 7.46
N ASP A 20 -11.53 4.31 6.27
CA ASP A 20 -11.57 2.89 5.89
C ASP A 20 -10.59 2.06 6.75
N CYS A 21 -10.89 0.77 6.93
CA CYS A 21 -10.17 -0.11 7.86
C CYS A 21 -9.60 -1.35 7.16
N ASP A 22 -8.45 -1.82 7.64
CA ASP A 22 -7.96 -3.15 7.31
C ASP A 22 -8.86 -4.22 7.96
N TYR A 23 -8.89 -5.41 7.37
CA TYR A 23 -9.57 -6.57 7.96
C TYR A 23 -8.62 -7.74 8.00
N VAL A 24 -8.39 -8.29 9.18
CA VAL A 24 -7.43 -9.37 9.40
C VAL A 24 -8.06 -10.46 10.23
N ASP A 25 -8.42 -11.57 9.58
CA ASP A 25 -8.83 -12.81 10.25
C ASP A 25 -9.99 -12.60 11.24
N GLY A 26 -10.97 -11.75 10.86
CA GLY A 26 -12.13 -11.42 11.69
C GLY A 26 -12.00 -10.12 12.49
N ALA A 27 -10.81 -9.51 12.55
CA ALA A 27 -10.59 -8.23 13.23
C ALA A 27 -10.64 -7.07 12.23
N VAL A 28 -11.39 -6.01 12.57
CA VAL A 28 -11.34 -4.72 11.87
C VAL A 28 -10.26 -3.88 12.54
N LEU A 29 -9.24 -3.48 11.77
CA LEU A 29 -8.09 -2.72 12.26
C LEU A 29 -8.15 -1.31 11.68
N GLU A 30 -8.22 -0.32 12.56
CA GLU A 30 -8.16 1.09 12.16
C GLU A 30 -6.81 1.41 11.53
N ARG A 31 -6.82 2.24 10.49
CA ARG A 31 -5.62 2.72 9.81
C ARG A 31 -5.23 4.10 10.36
N ASN A 32 -3.94 4.30 10.56
CA ASN A 32 -3.39 5.62 10.86
C ASN A 32 -3.38 6.46 9.58
N LEU A 33 -4.21 7.50 9.49
CA LEU A 33 -4.34 8.33 8.29
C LEU A 33 -3.17 9.32 8.06
N GLY A 34 -2.20 9.36 8.98
CA GLY A 34 -1.12 10.34 8.93
C GLY A 34 -1.57 11.79 9.11
N GLU A 35 -0.59 12.70 9.08
CA GLU A 35 -0.79 14.15 9.12
C GLU A 35 -0.31 14.78 7.79
N TYR A 36 -0.09 16.10 7.74
CA TYR A 36 0.27 16.82 6.51
C TYR A 36 1.43 16.19 5.73
N ASP A 37 2.52 15.80 6.41
CA ASP A 37 3.70 15.26 5.74
C ASP A 37 3.43 13.89 5.07
N HIS A 38 2.58 13.06 5.67
CA HIS A 38 2.09 11.81 5.08
C HIS A 38 1.25 12.11 3.85
N ALA A 39 0.21 12.94 4.01
CA ALA A 39 -0.72 13.28 2.93
C ALA A 39 -0.01 13.97 1.74
N ARG A 40 0.97 14.85 2.02
CA ARG A 40 1.80 15.49 0.98
C ARG A 40 2.59 14.44 0.21
N LEU A 41 3.28 13.53 0.91
CA LEU A 41 4.10 12.51 0.26
C LEU A 41 3.24 11.53 -0.53
N GLN A 42 2.06 11.15 -0.03
CA GLN A 42 1.10 10.31 -0.75
C GLN A 42 0.66 10.98 -2.05
N GLY A 43 0.30 12.26 -1.98
CA GLY A 43 -0.04 13.06 -3.16
C GLY A 43 1.11 13.15 -4.17
N ALA A 44 2.34 13.34 -3.70
CA ALA A 44 3.53 13.39 -4.55
C ALA A 44 3.79 12.06 -5.26
N VAL A 45 3.74 10.93 -4.53
CA VAL A 45 3.89 9.58 -5.09
C VAL A 45 2.81 9.32 -6.14
N PHE A 46 1.54 9.55 -5.79
CA PHE A 46 0.41 9.37 -6.69
C PHE A 46 0.60 10.21 -7.96
N ALA A 47 0.88 11.51 -7.83
CA ALA A 47 1.04 12.41 -8.97
C ALA A 47 2.22 12.01 -9.86
N TYR A 48 3.32 11.55 -9.28
CA TYR A 48 4.52 11.16 -10.04
C TYR A 48 4.22 9.99 -10.98
N TYR A 49 3.58 8.93 -10.45
CA TYR A 49 3.13 7.79 -11.24
C TYR A 49 2.02 8.19 -12.21
N PHE A 50 1.00 8.91 -11.75
CA PHE A 50 -0.17 9.27 -12.55
C PHE A 50 0.20 10.06 -13.80
N ASN A 51 1.13 11.00 -13.68
CA ASN A 51 1.59 11.83 -14.80
C ASN A 51 2.39 11.04 -15.84
N ARG A 52 2.96 9.88 -15.46
CA ARG A 52 3.76 9.00 -16.35
C ARG A 52 3.05 7.72 -16.74
N ARG A 53 1.84 7.48 -16.22
CA ARG A 53 1.13 6.20 -16.32
C ARG A 53 0.95 5.71 -17.75
N LYS A 54 0.70 6.62 -18.70
CA LYS A 54 0.55 6.30 -20.13
C LYS A 54 1.86 5.86 -20.78
N GLU A 55 2.96 6.51 -20.41
CA GLU A 55 4.30 6.19 -20.91
C GLU A 55 4.75 4.82 -20.40
N TRP A 56 4.49 4.54 -19.12
CA TRP A 56 4.89 3.30 -18.46
C TRP A 56 3.90 2.15 -18.63
N GLY A 57 2.74 2.39 -19.25
CA GLY A 57 1.70 1.36 -19.40
C GLY A 57 1.17 0.85 -18.06
N ILE A 58 1.04 1.74 -17.07
CA ILE A 58 0.53 1.44 -15.72
C ILE A 58 -0.70 2.30 -15.41
N ASP A 59 -1.32 2.03 -14.27
CA ASP A 59 -2.25 2.93 -13.60
C ASP A 59 -1.90 3.01 -12.10
N VAL A 60 -2.43 4.01 -11.42
CA VAL A 60 -2.17 4.26 -10.00
C VAL A 60 -3.44 4.69 -9.30
N VAL A 61 -3.68 4.15 -8.11
CA VAL A 61 -4.86 4.45 -7.30
C VAL A 61 -4.45 4.63 -5.84
N PRO A 62 -5.00 5.64 -5.13
CA PRO A 62 -4.81 5.76 -3.70
C PRO A 62 -5.83 4.89 -2.95
N GLU A 63 -5.50 4.44 -1.75
CA GLU A 63 -6.48 3.89 -0.79
C GLU A 63 -7.31 2.71 -1.33
N GLN A 64 -6.74 1.91 -2.23
CA GLN A 64 -7.46 0.83 -2.89
C GLN A 64 -7.51 -0.41 -2.01
N ARG A 65 -8.71 -0.96 -1.81
CA ARG A 65 -8.87 -2.21 -1.06
C ARG A 65 -8.35 -3.41 -1.85
N VAL A 66 -7.50 -4.20 -1.19
CA VAL A 66 -6.86 -5.41 -1.72
C VAL A 66 -7.20 -6.59 -0.82
N GLN A 67 -7.83 -7.63 -1.40
CA GLN A 67 -8.09 -8.89 -0.70
C GLN A 67 -6.85 -9.80 -0.82
N VAL A 68 -5.90 -9.61 0.08
CA VAL A 68 -4.59 -10.30 0.08
C VAL A 68 -4.69 -11.80 0.42
N SER A 69 -5.79 -12.23 1.05
CA SER A 69 -6.12 -13.65 1.22
C SER A 69 -7.63 -13.84 1.40
N ALA A 70 -8.09 -15.09 1.54
CA ALA A 70 -9.50 -15.40 1.78
C ALA A 70 -10.09 -14.65 2.99
N THR A 71 -9.28 -14.39 4.02
CA THR A 71 -9.71 -13.80 5.30
C THR A 71 -9.05 -12.46 5.62
N ARG A 72 -8.29 -11.87 4.70
CA ARG A 72 -7.54 -10.63 4.94
C ARG A 72 -7.72 -9.62 3.82
N PHE A 73 -8.00 -8.38 4.20
CA PHE A 73 -8.09 -7.21 3.32
C PHE A 73 -7.16 -6.13 3.87
N ARG A 74 -6.38 -5.55 2.97
CA ARG A 74 -5.45 -4.46 3.25
C ARG A 74 -5.74 -3.28 2.33
N ILE A 75 -5.45 -2.08 2.81
CA ILE A 75 -5.65 -0.86 2.03
C ILE A 75 -4.33 -0.09 2.00
N PRO A 76 -3.48 -0.31 0.98
CA PRO A 76 -2.24 0.46 0.83
C PRO A 76 -2.52 1.92 0.53
N ASP A 77 -1.63 2.81 0.97
CA ASP A 77 -1.75 4.24 0.69
C ASP A 77 -1.73 4.52 -0.81
N VAL A 78 -0.88 3.81 -1.58
CA VAL A 78 -0.87 3.85 -3.05
C VAL A 78 -0.64 2.45 -3.63
N CYS A 79 -1.46 2.08 -4.61
CA CYS A 79 -1.25 0.91 -5.45
C CYS A 79 -0.83 1.32 -6.87
N VAL A 80 0.12 0.60 -7.45
CA VAL A 80 0.50 0.70 -8.88
C VAL A 80 0.08 -0.58 -9.59
N ILE A 81 -0.51 -0.46 -10.78
CA ILE A 81 -1.13 -1.58 -11.52
C ILE A 81 -0.51 -1.65 -12.91
N ALA A 82 -0.15 -2.85 -13.37
CA ALA A 82 0.34 -3.08 -14.74
C ALA A 82 -0.70 -3.75 -15.66
N ASP A 83 -1.62 -4.56 -15.13
CA ASP A 83 -2.68 -5.21 -15.93
C ASP A 83 -3.92 -4.31 -16.03
N LEU A 84 -3.89 -3.38 -16.99
CA LEU A 84 -4.92 -2.37 -17.21
C LEU A 84 -6.27 -2.90 -17.73
N GLY A 85 -6.32 -4.17 -18.16
CA GLY A 85 -7.50 -4.76 -18.79
C GLY A 85 -8.50 -5.38 -17.80
N LYS A 86 -8.13 -5.52 -16.52
CA LYS A 86 -8.88 -6.33 -15.54
C LYS A 86 -9.09 -5.65 -14.19
N THR A 87 -9.15 -4.32 -14.15
CA THR A 87 -9.26 -3.59 -12.87
C THR A 87 -10.53 -3.96 -12.10
N GLU A 88 -10.34 -4.62 -10.96
CA GLU A 88 -11.41 -5.06 -10.07
C GLU A 88 -11.80 -3.93 -9.09
N GLN A 89 -13.02 -3.93 -8.56
CA GLN A 89 -13.39 -2.95 -7.51
C GLN A 89 -12.70 -3.22 -6.16
N ILE A 90 -12.40 -4.49 -5.90
CA ILE A 90 -11.53 -4.95 -4.82
C ILE A 90 -10.49 -5.84 -5.49
N PHE A 91 -9.21 -5.51 -5.32
CA PHE A 91 -8.15 -6.23 -6.01
C PHE A 91 -7.98 -7.61 -5.39
N ARG A 92 -8.18 -8.64 -6.21
CA ARG A 92 -7.91 -10.06 -5.90
C ARG A 92 -6.76 -10.60 -6.74
N THR A 93 -6.35 -9.84 -7.75
CA THR A 93 -5.06 -9.98 -8.42
C THR A 93 -4.04 -9.02 -7.77
N PRO A 94 -2.79 -9.46 -7.51
CA PRO A 94 -1.78 -8.59 -6.94
C PRO A 94 -1.50 -7.36 -7.81
N PRO A 95 -1.51 -6.14 -7.25
CA PRO A 95 -0.98 -4.98 -7.94
C PRO A 95 0.51 -5.15 -8.23
N LEU A 96 1.05 -4.38 -9.18
CA LEU A 96 2.49 -4.33 -9.44
C LEU A 96 3.24 -3.92 -8.17
N ALA A 97 2.75 -2.87 -7.50
CA ALA A 97 3.32 -2.38 -6.26
C ALA A 97 2.28 -1.96 -5.22
N CYS A 98 2.60 -2.20 -3.95
CA CYS A 98 1.95 -1.58 -2.79
C CYS A 98 2.95 -0.63 -2.12
N ILE A 99 2.53 0.60 -1.88
CA ILE A 99 3.36 1.65 -1.28
C ILE A 99 2.69 2.11 0.00
N GLU A 100 3.42 2.02 1.10
CA GLU A 100 3.03 2.49 2.42
C GLU A 100 3.86 3.72 2.79
N ILE A 101 3.23 4.70 3.41
CA ILE A 101 3.89 5.90 3.91
C ILE A 101 3.76 5.91 5.43
N LEU A 102 4.88 6.01 6.12
CA LEU A 102 4.88 6.02 7.58
C LEU A 102 4.20 7.28 8.12
N SER A 103 3.30 7.06 9.07
CA SER A 103 2.77 8.06 9.97
C SER A 103 3.49 7.99 11.33
N LYS A 104 3.31 9.05 12.14
CA LYS A 104 3.92 9.14 13.48
C LYS A 104 3.48 8.02 14.44
N ASP A 105 2.29 7.46 14.21
CA ASP A 105 1.63 6.50 15.10
C ASP A 105 1.81 5.05 14.62
N ASP A 106 2.49 4.83 13.47
CA ASP A 106 2.71 3.48 12.95
C ASP A 106 3.70 2.69 13.78
N ARG A 107 3.29 1.46 14.11
CA ARG A 107 4.13 0.49 14.81
C ARG A 107 4.85 -0.40 13.80
N LEU A 108 6.12 -0.67 14.09
CA LEU A 108 6.96 -1.52 13.23
C LEU A 108 6.35 -2.92 13.01
N SER A 109 5.73 -3.51 14.02
CA SER A 109 5.09 -4.82 13.90
C SER A 109 3.89 -4.82 12.95
N GLU A 110 3.05 -3.78 13.01
CA GLU A 110 1.88 -3.65 12.14
C GLU A 110 2.30 -3.40 10.69
N MET A 111 3.37 -2.62 10.49
CA MET A 111 3.99 -2.44 9.17
C MET A 111 4.56 -3.74 8.62
N GLN A 112 5.25 -4.52 9.46
CA GLN A 112 5.78 -5.83 9.05
C GLN A 112 4.64 -6.79 8.65
N ASP A 113 3.54 -6.82 9.41
CA ASP A 113 2.38 -7.65 9.09
C ASP A 113 1.74 -7.27 7.74
N ARG A 114 1.66 -5.96 7.42
CA ARG A 114 1.18 -5.48 6.11
C ARG A 114 2.13 -5.92 4.99
N VAL A 115 3.43 -5.71 5.15
CA VAL A 115 4.46 -6.12 4.19
C VAL A 115 4.39 -7.63 3.91
N ASP A 116 4.30 -8.44 4.96
CA ASP A 116 4.22 -9.90 4.84
C ASP A 116 2.96 -10.32 4.07
N ASP A 117 1.83 -9.67 4.32
CA ASP A 117 0.59 -9.94 3.59
C ASP A 117 0.73 -9.62 2.09
N TYR A 118 1.31 -8.48 1.73
CA TYR A 118 1.53 -8.11 0.33
C TYR A 118 2.49 -9.08 -0.38
N LEU A 119 3.59 -9.44 0.28
CA LEU A 119 4.57 -10.38 -0.28
C LEU A 119 3.97 -11.78 -0.46
N LYS A 120 3.21 -12.28 0.54
CA LYS A 120 2.51 -13.58 0.44
C LYS A 120 1.44 -13.58 -0.64
N PHE A 121 0.76 -12.46 -0.84
CA PHE A 121 -0.21 -12.29 -1.92
C PHE A 121 0.45 -12.31 -3.31
N GLY A 122 1.73 -11.94 -3.40
CA GLY A 122 2.50 -11.94 -4.64
C GLY A 122 2.72 -10.57 -5.25
N VAL A 123 2.59 -9.49 -4.46
CA VAL A 123 2.92 -8.13 -4.90
C VAL A 123 4.41 -8.07 -5.25
N GLY A 124 4.74 -7.65 -6.47
CA GLY A 124 6.11 -7.69 -6.97
C GLY A 124 7.04 -6.67 -6.30
N TYR A 125 6.49 -5.52 -5.90
CA TYR A 125 7.24 -4.42 -5.28
C TYR A 125 6.49 -3.87 -4.08
N VAL A 126 7.06 -4.03 -2.89
CA VAL A 126 6.52 -3.44 -1.67
C VAL A 126 7.49 -2.38 -1.17
N TRP A 127 7.01 -1.15 -1.01
CA TRP A 127 7.82 -0.04 -0.54
C TRP A 127 7.23 0.60 0.70
N ILE A 128 8.11 1.00 1.62
CA ILE A 128 7.79 1.84 2.77
C ILE A 128 8.54 3.16 2.60
N LEU A 129 7.85 4.28 2.75
CA LEU A 129 8.43 5.62 2.66
C LEU A 129 8.31 6.32 4.02
N ASP A 130 9.37 6.99 4.45
CA ASP A 130 9.40 7.78 5.69
C ASP A 130 9.48 9.26 5.33
N PRO A 131 8.41 10.04 5.54
CA PRO A 131 8.39 11.44 5.20
C PRO A 131 9.37 12.27 6.05
N SER A 132 9.57 11.89 7.32
CA SER A 132 10.44 12.61 8.25
C SER A 132 11.91 12.45 7.90
N ARG A 133 12.32 11.24 7.50
CA ARG A 133 13.71 10.93 7.13
C ARG A 133 14.00 11.13 5.65
N ARG A 134 12.97 11.36 4.83
CA ARG A 134 13.05 11.46 3.37
C ARG A 134 13.72 10.22 2.75
N LYS A 135 13.30 9.05 3.22
CA LYS A 135 13.86 7.75 2.84
C LYS A 135 12.78 6.83 2.32
N ALA A 136 13.19 5.85 1.53
CA ALA A 136 12.36 4.73 1.13
C ALA A 136 13.10 3.42 1.34
N TRP A 137 12.35 2.36 1.62
CA TRP A 137 12.86 1.00 1.70
C TRP A 137 12.08 0.09 0.77
N ARG A 138 12.79 -0.77 0.03
CA ARG A 138 12.21 -1.93 -0.65
C ARG A 138 12.13 -3.08 0.33
N CYS A 139 10.93 -3.64 0.47
CA CYS A 139 10.66 -4.80 1.31
C CYS A 139 10.62 -6.05 0.43
N THR A 140 11.30 -7.10 0.89
CA THR A 140 11.36 -8.42 0.24
C THR A 140 11.30 -9.50 1.31
N ALA A 141 11.20 -10.77 0.91
CA ALA A 141 11.27 -11.89 1.85
C ALA A 141 12.60 -11.93 2.64
N ASP A 142 13.68 -11.36 2.09
CA ASP A 142 14.99 -11.27 2.75
C ASP A 142 15.10 -10.07 3.72
N GLY A 143 14.05 -9.24 3.81
CA GLY A 143 13.99 -8.06 4.66
C GLY A 143 13.92 -6.73 3.89
N MET A 144 14.16 -5.64 4.62
CA MET A 144 14.05 -4.25 4.14
C MET A 144 15.42 -3.70 3.73
N ARG A 145 15.49 -3.02 2.57
CA ARG A 145 16.71 -2.37 2.07
C ARG A 145 16.43 -0.92 1.71
N ASP A 146 17.30 -0.01 2.17
CA ASP A 146 17.26 1.42 1.82
C ASP A 146 17.48 1.57 0.29
N VAL A 147 16.67 2.39 -0.36
CA VAL A 147 16.72 2.62 -1.82
C VAL A 147 16.64 4.11 -2.16
N ALA A 148 17.37 4.50 -3.20
CA ALA A 148 17.33 5.87 -3.74
C ALA A 148 16.23 6.06 -4.81
N GLU A 149 15.62 4.97 -5.27
CA GLU A 149 14.59 4.97 -6.30
C GLU A 149 13.55 3.87 -6.05
N LEU A 150 12.29 4.16 -6.39
CA LEU A 150 11.24 3.15 -6.51
C LEU A 150 11.32 2.62 -7.96
N ARG A 151 12.13 1.59 -8.18
CA ARG A 151 12.33 0.96 -9.49
C ARG A 151 11.55 -0.34 -9.64
N THR A 152 10.83 -0.48 -10.75
CA THR A 152 10.32 -1.76 -11.24
C THR A 152 10.99 -2.15 -12.55
N ASP A 153 11.04 -3.46 -12.85
CA ASP A 153 11.68 -3.98 -14.07
C ASP A 153 10.68 -4.31 -15.19
N ASN A 154 9.43 -4.63 -14.87
CA ASN A 154 8.41 -5.00 -15.86
C ASN A 154 6.99 -4.57 -15.43
N PRO A 155 6.42 -3.49 -16.01
CA PRO A 155 7.11 -2.51 -16.86
C PRO A 155 8.24 -1.81 -16.09
N GLU A 156 9.23 -1.25 -16.81
CA GLU A 156 10.25 -0.43 -16.16
C GLU A 156 9.62 0.89 -15.70
N THR A 157 9.73 1.18 -14.40
CA THR A 157 9.39 2.48 -13.83
C THR A 157 10.55 2.92 -12.94
N ILE A 158 10.84 4.22 -12.91
CA ILE A 158 11.93 4.77 -12.11
C ILE A 158 11.42 6.05 -11.46
N VAL A 159 11.26 6.02 -10.14
CA VAL A 159 10.90 7.19 -9.35
C VAL A 159 12.04 7.52 -8.39
N PRO A 160 12.85 8.56 -8.67
CA PRO A 160 13.87 9.02 -7.73
C PRO A 160 13.20 9.45 -6.42
N VAL A 161 13.63 8.88 -5.29
CA VAL A 161 13.02 9.17 -3.97
C VAL A 161 13.14 10.65 -3.64
N ALA A 162 14.27 11.29 -3.96
CA ALA A 162 14.48 12.72 -3.74
C ALA A 162 13.43 13.60 -4.43
N ALA A 163 12.95 13.22 -5.63
CA ALA A 163 11.97 13.98 -6.39
C ALA A 163 10.57 14.00 -5.74
N LEU A 164 10.31 13.08 -4.80
CA LEU A 164 9.06 13.04 -4.02
C LEU A 164 9.04 14.06 -2.87
N PHE A 165 10.19 14.68 -2.58
CA PHE A 165 10.36 15.61 -1.47
C PHE A 165 10.56 17.06 -1.90
N GLU A 166 10.56 17.35 -3.20
CA GLU A 166 10.70 18.70 -3.77
C GLU A 166 9.47 19.60 -3.56
#